data_AF-A0A2V5W0A2-F1
#
_entry.id   AF-A0A2V5W0A2-F1
#
_cell.length_a   1.000
_cell.length_b   1.000
_cell.length_c   1.000
_cell.angle_alpha   90.00
_cell.angle_beta   90.00
_cell.angle_gamma   90.00
#
_symmetry.space_group_name_H-M   'P 1'
#
loop_
_entity.id
_entity.type
_entity.pdbx_description
1 polymer ?
#
loop_
_entity_poly.entity_id
_entity_poly.type
_entity_poly.pdbx_seq_one_letter_code
_entity_poly.pdbx_strand_id
1 'polypeptide(L)' 'MGLYRHNPNYSVLYIGVTNSRSRRILEHRKEIGAAFAATYRCNKLIYYGHYSDADEAFARETQLKKWSRAK' A
#
# COMPACT_ATOMS: atom_id res chain seq x y z
N MET A 1 -21.69 4.08 12.41
CA MET A 1 -20.54 4.98 12.63
C MET A 1 -19.27 4.11 12.69
N GLY A 2 -18.62 3.88 11.54
CA GLY A 2 -17.49 2.93 11.46
C GLY A 2 -16.23 3.48 12.12
N LEU A 3 -15.60 2.68 12.99
CA LEU A 3 -14.35 3.03 13.65
C LEU A 3 -13.23 3.21 12.61
N TYR A 4 -12.82 4.44 12.33
CA TYR A 4 -11.61 4.73 11.56
C TYR A 4 -10.41 4.19 12.34
N ARG A 5 -9.76 3.14 11.83
CA ARG A 5 -8.59 2.53 12.47
C ARG A 5 -7.35 3.34 12.11
N HIS A 6 -6.60 3.78 13.12
CA HIS A 6 -5.33 4.48 12.91
C HIS A 6 -4.17 3.46 12.98
N ASN A 7 -3.11 3.66 12.19
CA ASN A 7 -1.91 2.80 12.14
C ASN A 7 -0.66 3.51 12.71
N PRO A 8 -0.63 3.85 14.02
CA PRO A 8 0.45 4.65 14.61
C PRO A 8 1.79 3.92 14.68
N ASN A 9 1.76 2.59 14.79
CA ASN A 9 2.96 1.75 14.91
C ASN A 9 3.44 1.21 13.56
N TYR A 10 2.84 1.64 12.44
CA TYR A 10 3.17 1.18 11.09
C TYR A 10 3.16 -0.35 10.91
N SER A 11 2.34 -1.07 11.68
CA SER A 11 2.25 -2.54 11.63
C SER A 11 1.30 -3.04 10.54
N VAL A 12 0.38 -2.20 10.09
CA VAL A 12 -0.50 -2.49 8.94
C VAL A 12 0.18 -2.00 7.66
N LEU A 13 0.33 -2.89 6.69
CA LEU A 13 0.94 -2.59 5.40
C LEU A 13 -0.09 -2.70 4.28
N TYR A 14 -0.06 -1.73 3.38
CA TYR A 14 -0.71 -1.79 2.08
C TYR A 14 0.36 -2.04 1.01
N ILE A 15 0.10 -3.00 0.12
CA ILE A 15 0.97 -3.35 -1.00
C ILE A 15 0.11 -3.26 -2.27
N GLY A 16 0.61 -2.55 -3.28
CA GLY A 16 -0.12 -2.27 -4.51
C GLY A 16 0.79 -1.90 -5.67
N VAL A 17 0.30 -2.10 -6.88
CA VAL A 17 0.93 -1.62 -8.14
C VAL A 17 0.27 -0.30 -8.58
N THR A 18 1.06 0.59 -9.16
CA THR A 18 0.58 1.86 -9.74
C THR A 18 1.46 2.30 -10.90
N ASN A 19 0.85 2.93 -11.91
CA ASN A 19 1.55 3.59 -13.02
C ASN A 19 2.04 5.00 -12.66
N SER A 20 1.57 5.56 -11.54
CA SER A 20 2.00 6.87 -11.05
C SER A 20 2.14 6.85 -9.54
N ARG A 21 3.39 6.89 -9.08
CA ARG A 21 3.74 6.94 -7.66
C ARG A 21 3.18 8.19 -6.98
N SER A 22 3.35 9.36 -7.60
CA SER A 22 2.92 10.64 -7.05
C SER A 22 1.41 10.70 -6.85
N ARG A 23 0.63 10.22 -7.84
CA ARG A 23 -0.83 10.13 -7.75
C ARG A 23 -1.27 9.21 -6.60
N ARG A 24 -0.68 8.01 -6.50
CA ARG A 24 -1.06 7.04 -5.46
C ARG A 24 -0.71 7.54 -4.05
N ILE A 25 0.42 8.22 -3.87
CA ILE A 25 0.76 8.86 -2.59
C ILE A 25 -0.30 9.90 -2.22
N LEU A 26 -0.74 10.72 -3.17
CA LEU A 26 -1.76 11.74 -2.93
C LEU A 26 -3.11 11.12 -2.56
N GLU A 27 -3.55 10.09 -3.29
CA GLU A 27 -4.76 9.32 -2.99
C GLU A 27 -4.74 8.78 -1.56
N HIS A 28 -3.63 8.13 -1.16
CA HIS A 28 -3.46 7.59 0.19
C HIS A 28 -3.45 8.69 1.28
N ARG A 29 -2.82 9.84 1.02
CA ARG A 29 -2.80 10.97 1.95
C ARG A 29 -4.17 11.63 2.12
N LYS A 30 -4.97 11.65 1.05
CA LYS A 30 -6.34 12.18 1.05
C LYS A 30 -7.38 11.15 1.49
N GLU A 31 -6.98 9.92 1.80
CA GLU A 31 -7.89 8.80 2.13
C GLU A 31 -8.89 8.50 0.98
N ILE A 32 -8.49 8.75 -0.27
CA ILE A 32 -9.30 8.52 -1.49
C ILE A 32 -8.85 7.23 -2.18
N GLY A 33 -9.81 6.48 -2.70
CA GLY A 33 -9.55 5.27 -3.50
C GLY A 33 -9.62 4.00 -2.67
N ALA A 34 -8.46 3.38 -2.38
CA ALA A 34 -8.42 2.06 -1.74
C ALA A 34 -8.99 2.07 -0.31
N ALA A 35 -10.19 1.51 -0.14
CA ALA A 35 -10.91 1.50 1.13
C ALA A 35 -10.08 0.94 2.30
N PHE A 36 -9.27 -0.10 2.07
CA PHE A 36 -8.37 -0.64 3.09
C PHE A 36 -7.30 0.37 3.51
N ALA A 37 -6.67 1.03 2.55
CA ALA A 37 -5.61 2.02 2.83
C ALA A 37 -6.18 3.23 3.58
N ALA A 38 -7.39 3.67 3.24
CA ALA A 38 -8.12 4.72 3.95
C ALA A 38 -8.50 4.28 5.38
N THR A 39 -9.10 3.10 5.51
CA THR A 39 -9.58 2.55 6.80
C THR A 39 -8.47 2.45 7.85
N TYR A 40 -7.24 2.12 7.43
CA TYR A 40 -6.07 1.97 8.30
C TYR A 40 -5.09 3.15 8.21
N ARG A 41 -5.40 4.22 7.45
CA ARG A 41 -4.51 5.36 7.21
C ARG A 41 -3.09 4.97 6.77
N CYS A 42 -2.99 4.04 5.82
CA CYS A 42 -1.72 3.59 5.25
C CYS A 42 -1.15 4.65 4.28
N ASN A 43 -0.67 5.79 4.80
CA ASN A 43 -0.25 6.95 4.00
C ASN A 43 1.27 7.21 3.98
N LYS A 44 2.06 6.38 4.68
CA LYS A 44 3.53 6.44 4.69
C LYS A 44 4.09 5.45 3.67
N LEU A 45 4.77 5.96 2.64
CA LEU A 45 5.50 5.14 1.68
C LEU A 45 6.84 4.73 2.30
N ILE A 46 7.07 3.42 2.45
CA ILE A 46 8.31 2.87 3.02
C ILE A 46 9.16 2.11 2.00
N TYR A 47 8.57 1.67 0.89
CA TYR A 47 9.24 0.91 -0.16
C TYR A 47 8.54 1.15 -1.50
N TYR A 48 9.32 1.24 -2.58
CA TYR A 48 8.82 1.19 -3.95
C TYR A 48 9.86 0.50 -4.84
N GLY A 49 9.39 -0.20 -5.88
CA GLY A 49 10.24 -0.74 -6.94
C GLY A 49 9.78 -0.20 -8.30
N HIS A 50 10.70 -0.09 -9.25
CA HIS A 50 10.41 0.26 -10.63
C HIS A 50 10.52 -1.01 -11.48
N TYR A 51 9.53 -1.25 -12.32
CA TYR A 51 9.48 -2.40 -13.21
C TYR A 51 9.11 -1.90 -14.60
N SER A 52 9.80 -2.42 -15.61
CA SER A 52 9.55 -2.08 -17.01
C SER A 52 8.37 -2.86 -17.57
N ASP A 53 8.05 -3.99 -16.94
CA ASP A 53 6.99 -4.90 -17.31
C ASP A 53 5.92 -4.98 -16.21
N ALA A 54 4.65 -5.06 -16.62
CA ALA A 54 3.52 -5.08 -15.70
C ALA A 54 3.40 -6.43 -14.97
N ASP A 55 3.68 -7.54 -15.65
CA ASP A 55 3.62 -8.87 -15.06
C ASP A 55 4.70 -9.06 -14.00
N GLU A 56 5.91 -8.53 -14.22
CA GLU A 56 6.95 -8.47 -13.19
C GLU A 56 6.49 -7.71 -11.93
N ALA A 57 5.81 -6.56 -12.11
CA ALA A 57 5.29 -5.79 -11.00
C ALA A 57 4.21 -6.55 -10.21
N PHE A 58 3.29 -7.22 -10.91
CA PHE A 58 2.24 -8.04 -10.28
C PHE A 58 2.80 -9.29 -9.60
N ALA A 59 3.79 -9.95 -10.20
CA ALA A 59 4.47 -11.09 -9.61
C ALA A 59 5.15 -10.68 -8.30
N ARG A 60 5.85 -9.53 -8.29
CA ARG A 60 6.48 -9.00 -7.08
C ARG A 60 5.45 -8.61 -6.02
N GLU A 61 4.36 -7.95 -6.41
CA GLU A 61 3.27 -7.61 -5.49
C GLU A 61 2.72 -8.87 -4.81
N THR A 62 2.46 -9.92 -5.60
CA THR A 62 1.98 -11.22 -5.11
C THR A 62 2.98 -11.87 -4.17
N GLN A 63 4.26 -11.84 -4.51
CA GLN A 63 5.34 -12.37 -3.67
C GLN A 63 5.39 -11.65 -2.31
N LEU A 64 5.38 -10.31 -2.31
CA LEU A 64 5.43 -9.50 -1.09
C LEU A 64 4.20 -9.71 -0.19
N LYS A 65 3.01 -9.87 -0.79
CA LYS A 65 1.78 -10.18 -0.04
C LYS A 65 1.82 -11.53 0.67
N LYS A 66 2.61 -12.49 0.17
CA LYS A 66 2.77 -13.83 0.77
C LYS A 66 3.85 -13.89 1.84
N TRP A 67 4.69 -12.87 1.98
CA TRP A 67 5.75 -12.87 2.97
C TRP A 67 5.20 -12.86 4.40
N SER A 68 5.76 -13.73 5.24
CA SER A 68 5.43 -13.76 6.65
C SER A 68 5.83 -12.44 7.31
N ARG A 69 5.02 -12.01 8.28
CA ARG A 69 5.31 -10.87 9.15
C ARG A 69 5.99 -11.30 10.45
N ALA A 70 6.36 -12.58 10.55
CA ALA A 70 7.13 -13.10 11.68
C ALA A 70 8.52 -12.45 11.71
N LYS A 71 9.03 -12.22 12.92
CA LYS A 71 10.43 -11.85 13.16
C LYS A 71 11.29 -13.09 13.19
#